data_AF-A0A3M2EE64-F1
#
_entry.id   AF-A0A3M2EE64-F1
#
_cell.length_a   1.000
_cell.length_b   1.000
_cell.length_c   1.000
_cell.angle_alpha   90.00
_cell.angle_beta   90.00
_cell.angle_gamma   90.00
#
_symmetry.space_group_name_H-M   'P 1'
#
loop_
_entity.id
_entity.type
_entity.pdbx_description
1 polymer ?
#
loop_
_entity_poly.entity_id
_entity_poly.type
_entity_poly.pdbx_seq_one_letter_code
_entity_poly.pdbx_strand_id
1 'polypeptide(L)'
;MENILSIITFMPLIAAVILAVFLRGEDEAAIRNARWLALIATTATFVVSLFLIADFDPARPGFQFVEEHEWILGLRYKMGVDGLSLPFVLLTTFLMPLTILSTWEVTERVKEYMVAFLVLETLMIGVFTALDLVLFYLFFEGGLIPMFLIIGIWGGQNRIYAAFKFFLYTFLGSVLMLVAMVAMWMDAGTTDIPTLLRHEFSTGTITLAGFQIIGGMQTLLWLAFFASFAVKMPMWPVHTWLPDAHVQAPTAGSVVLAAILLKMGGYGFLRFSLPMFPVASDILAPLVFWLSVIAIVYTS
;
A
#
# COMPACT_ATOMS: atom_id res chain seq x y z
N MET A 1 10.73 -19.22 -12.18
CA MET A 1 11.82 -18.47 -11.53
C MET A 1 11.47 -18.34 -10.05
N GLU A 2 12.15 -19.06 -9.17
CA GLU A 2 11.69 -19.29 -7.78
C GLU A 2 11.64 -18.04 -6.88
N ASN A 3 12.19 -16.89 -7.29
CA ASN A 3 12.23 -15.66 -6.47
C ASN A 3 11.87 -14.37 -7.26
N ILE A 4 11.03 -14.50 -8.28
CA ILE A 4 10.74 -13.37 -9.19
C ILE A 4 10.05 -12.21 -8.47
N LEU A 5 9.15 -12.46 -7.52
CA LEU A 5 8.46 -11.40 -6.80
C LEU A 5 9.42 -10.69 -5.85
N SER A 6 10.29 -11.41 -5.14
CA SER A 6 11.34 -10.78 -4.32
C SER A 6 12.25 -9.88 -5.15
N ILE A 7 12.61 -10.31 -6.35
CA ILE A 7 13.43 -9.51 -7.28
C ILE A 7 12.68 -8.23 -7.69
N ILE A 8 11.42 -8.33 -8.11
CA ILE A 8 10.62 -7.17 -8.53
C ILE A 8 10.43 -6.20 -7.35
N THR A 9 10.11 -6.71 -6.17
CA THR A 9 9.85 -5.88 -4.98
C THR A 9 11.11 -5.15 -4.52
N PHE A 10 12.26 -5.82 -4.44
CA PHE A 10 13.46 -5.26 -3.80
C PHE A 10 14.51 -4.69 -4.76
N MET A 11 14.38 -4.86 -6.08
CA MET A 11 15.28 -4.25 -7.05
C MET A 11 15.37 -2.70 -6.90
N PRO A 12 14.25 -1.96 -6.75
CA PRO A 12 14.30 -0.53 -6.46
C PRO A 12 15.00 -0.22 -5.14
N LEU A 13 14.77 -1.03 -4.09
CA LEU A 13 15.42 -0.85 -2.80
C LEU A 13 16.94 -1.00 -2.87
N ILE A 14 17.44 -1.98 -3.64
CA ILE A 14 18.87 -2.15 -3.86
C ILE A 14 19.45 -0.90 -4.51
N ALA A 15 18.79 -0.34 -5.52
CA ALA A 15 19.21 0.91 -6.14
C ALA A 15 19.17 2.09 -5.15
N ALA A 16 18.16 2.17 -4.29
CA ALA A 16 18.07 3.17 -3.23
C ALA A 16 19.24 3.08 -2.24
N VAL A 17 19.62 1.86 -1.83
CA VAL A 17 20.78 1.63 -0.96
C VAL A 17 22.07 2.02 -1.67
N ILE A 18 22.21 1.68 -2.96
CA ILE A 18 23.39 2.06 -3.75
C ILE A 18 23.53 3.59 -3.80
N LEU A 19 22.44 4.31 -4.08
CA LEU A 19 22.42 5.78 -4.05
C LEU A 19 22.81 6.29 -2.67
N ALA A 20 22.17 5.79 -1.61
CA ALA A 20 22.38 6.26 -0.26
C ALA A 20 23.84 6.12 0.20
N VAL A 21 24.48 4.98 -0.08
CA VAL A 21 25.81 4.62 0.44
C VAL A 21 26.95 5.11 -0.45
N PHE A 22 26.86 4.89 -1.77
CA PHE A 22 28.01 5.07 -2.68
C PHE A 22 28.03 6.43 -3.37
N LEU A 23 26.87 7.04 -3.62
CA LEU A 23 26.84 8.35 -4.27
C LEU A 23 27.13 9.44 -3.24
N ARG A 24 28.29 10.08 -3.32
CA ARG A 24 28.70 11.19 -2.45
C ARG A 24 28.89 12.45 -3.27
N GLY A 25 28.45 13.58 -2.74
CA GLY A 25 28.53 14.89 -3.40
C GLY A 25 27.18 15.38 -3.93
N GLU A 26 27.13 16.68 -4.19
CA GLU A 26 25.98 17.39 -4.77
C GLU A 26 26.35 18.04 -6.11
N ASP A 27 27.42 17.55 -6.75
CA ASP A 27 27.85 18.03 -8.06
C ASP A 27 26.94 17.52 -9.19
N GLU A 28 26.99 18.19 -10.34
CA GLU A 28 26.14 17.85 -11.49
C GLU A 28 26.29 16.38 -11.94
N ALA A 29 27.49 15.82 -11.80
CA ALA A 29 27.74 14.42 -12.12
C ALA A 29 27.02 13.48 -11.14
N ALA A 30 27.05 13.75 -9.82
CA ALA A 30 26.28 12.98 -8.84
C ALA A 30 24.78 13.09 -9.11
N ILE A 31 24.25 14.30 -9.34
CA ILE A 31 22.82 14.51 -9.65
C ILE A 31 22.41 13.69 -10.88
N ARG A 32 23.19 13.77 -11.96
CA ARG A 32 22.94 13.00 -13.19
C ARG A 32 22.95 11.49 -12.92
N ASN A 33 23.95 11.01 -12.19
CA ASN A 33 24.07 9.59 -11.86
C ASN A 33 22.91 9.11 -10.98
N ALA A 34 22.45 9.92 -10.03
CA ALA A 34 21.32 9.59 -9.17
C ALA A 34 20.05 9.32 -9.98
N ARG A 35 19.74 10.22 -10.90
CA ARG A 35 18.54 10.13 -11.72
C ARG A 35 18.59 8.99 -12.73
N TRP A 36 19.75 8.77 -13.37
CA TRP A 36 19.93 7.64 -14.29
C TRP A 36 19.84 6.31 -13.57
N LEU A 37 20.46 6.16 -12.39
CA LEU A 37 20.36 4.93 -11.63
C LEU A 37 18.92 4.64 -11.22
N ALA A 38 18.19 5.64 -10.73
CA ALA A 38 16.77 5.49 -10.40
C ALA A 38 15.95 5.09 -11.63
N LEU A 39 16.14 5.78 -12.76
CA LEU A 39 15.43 5.46 -13.99
C LEU A 39 15.73 4.05 -14.51
N ILE A 40 16.99 3.62 -14.49
CA ILE A 40 17.38 2.27 -14.89
C ILE A 40 16.75 1.24 -13.95
N ALA A 41 16.77 1.48 -12.64
CA ALA A 41 16.21 0.57 -11.65
C ALA A 41 14.69 0.40 -11.82
N THR A 42 13.94 1.49 -11.97
CA THR A 42 12.48 1.43 -12.16
C THR A 42 12.12 0.81 -13.51
N THR A 43 12.88 1.13 -14.57
CA THR A 43 12.66 0.55 -15.91
C THR A 43 12.98 -0.94 -15.91
N ALA A 44 14.07 -1.36 -15.26
CA ALA A 44 14.41 -2.76 -15.11
C ALA A 44 13.33 -3.51 -14.31
N THR A 45 12.83 -2.91 -13.23
CA THR A 45 11.75 -3.47 -12.41
C THR A 45 10.48 -3.67 -13.25
N PHE A 46 10.12 -2.72 -14.11
CA PHE A 46 9.03 -2.86 -15.08
C PHE A 46 9.27 -3.98 -16.09
N VAL A 47 10.45 -4.03 -16.71
CA VAL A 47 10.76 -5.10 -17.67
C VAL A 47 10.70 -6.48 -17.02
N VAL A 48 11.18 -6.62 -15.78
CA VAL A 48 11.10 -7.88 -15.04
C VAL A 48 9.65 -8.21 -14.67
N SER A 49 8.81 -7.22 -14.33
CA SER A 49 7.40 -7.46 -14.01
C SER A 49 6.58 -7.96 -15.20
N LEU A 50 7.00 -7.69 -16.44
CA LEU A 50 6.35 -8.25 -17.64
C LEU A 50 6.45 -9.78 -17.73
N PHE A 51 7.47 -10.40 -17.14
CA PHE A 51 7.55 -11.86 -17.08
C PHE A 51 6.44 -12.47 -16.21
N LEU A 52 5.89 -11.70 -15.26
CA LEU A 52 4.70 -12.16 -14.52
C LEU A 52 3.53 -12.39 -15.47
N ILE A 53 3.32 -11.54 -16.48
CA ILE A 53 2.23 -11.73 -17.45
C ILE A 53 2.47 -12.97 -18.29
N ALA A 54 3.71 -13.18 -18.75
CA ALA A 54 4.05 -14.29 -19.64
C ALA A 54 3.84 -15.66 -18.98
N ASP A 55 4.15 -15.77 -17.68
CA ASP A 55 4.09 -17.02 -16.92
C ASP A 55 2.79 -17.17 -16.11
N PHE A 56 1.95 -16.12 -16.00
CA PHE A 56 0.69 -16.18 -15.27
C PHE A 56 -0.36 -16.98 -16.03
N ASP A 57 -1.03 -17.88 -15.32
CA ASP A 57 -2.08 -18.73 -15.88
C ASP A 57 -3.47 -18.29 -15.38
N PRO A 58 -4.28 -17.60 -16.19
CA PRO A 58 -5.61 -17.14 -15.78
C PRO A 58 -6.59 -18.28 -15.46
N ALA A 59 -6.32 -19.50 -15.92
CA ALA A 59 -7.19 -20.66 -15.66
C ALA A 59 -6.95 -21.29 -14.29
N ARG A 60 -5.81 -21.00 -13.63
CA ARG A 60 -5.50 -21.51 -12.28
C ARG A 60 -5.95 -20.52 -11.20
N PRO A 61 -7.00 -20.85 -10.43
CA PRO A 61 -7.45 -20.00 -9.35
C PRO A 61 -6.46 -19.98 -8.18
N GLY A 62 -6.38 -18.84 -7.49
CA GLY A 62 -5.54 -18.65 -6.31
C GLY A 62 -4.21 -17.95 -6.61
N PHE A 63 -3.29 -18.01 -5.64
CA PHE A 63 -2.01 -17.33 -5.69
C PHE A 63 -0.98 -18.11 -6.51
N GLN A 64 -0.27 -17.40 -7.37
CA GLN A 64 0.83 -17.88 -8.20
C GLN A 64 2.12 -17.16 -7.81
N PHE A 65 3.26 -17.69 -8.27
CA PHE A 65 4.61 -17.20 -7.92
C PHE A 65 4.80 -17.10 -6.39
N VAL A 66 4.30 -18.10 -5.65
CA VAL A 66 4.34 -18.07 -4.20
C VAL A 66 5.76 -18.32 -3.69
N GLU A 67 6.25 -17.40 -2.88
CA GLU A 67 7.55 -17.45 -2.22
C GLU A 67 7.30 -17.49 -0.71
N GLU A 68 7.88 -18.46 -0.01
CA GLU A 68 7.65 -18.64 1.42
C GLU A 68 8.97 -18.97 2.14
N HIS A 69 9.33 -18.12 3.10
CA HIS A 69 10.50 -18.29 3.95
C HIS A 69 10.17 -17.98 5.41
N GLU A 70 10.84 -18.66 6.33
CA GLU A 70 10.78 -18.30 7.75
C GLU A 70 11.38 -16.91 7.96
N TRP A 71 10.73 -16.12 8.81
CA TRP A 71 11.15 -14.76 9.13
C TRP A 71 11.22 -14.55 10.64
N ILE A 72 11.42 -13.29 11.04
CA ILE A 72 11.74 -12.91 12.42
C ILE A 72 10.59 -13.29 13.37
N LEU A 73 10.94 -13.79 14.56
CA LEU A 73 10.00 -14.09 15.65
C LEU A 73 8.85 -15.06 15.27
N GLY A 74 9.12 -16.01 14.37
CA GLY A 74 8.13 -17.01 13.94
C GLY A 74 7.10 -16.50 12.93
N LEU A 75 7.24 -15.25 12.48
CA LEU A 75 6.50 -14.72 11.32
C LEU A 75 7.05 -15.34 10.03
N ARG A 76 6.26 -15.28 8.96
CA ARG A 76 6.64 -15.80 7.65
C ARG A 76 6.79 -14.65 6.66
N TYR A 77 7.86 -14.69 5.88
CA TYR A 77 7.94 -13.92 4.66
C TYR A 77 7.22 -14.70 3.58
N LYS A 78 5.99 -14.29 3.27
CA LYS A 78 5.18 -14.92 2.24
C LYS A 78 4.74 -13.91 1.22
N MET A 79 5.06 -14.17 -0.04
CA MET A 79 4.61 -13.36 -1.17
C MET A 79 3.95 -14.23 -2.23
N GLY A 80 3.10 -13.61 -3.04
CA GLY A 80 2.42 -14.24 -4.16
C GLY A 80 1.49 -13.25 -4.85
N VAL A 81 1.09 -13.56 -6.07
CA VAL A 81 0.18 -12.72 -6.85
C VAL A 81 -0.96 -13.56 -7.41
N ASP A 82 -2.15 -12.99 -7.47
CA ASP A 82 -3.32 -13.56 -8.15
C ASP A 82 -3.86 -12.57 -9.19
N GLY A 83 -5.02 -12.87 -9.77
CA GLY A 83 -5.65 -12.00 -10.77
C GLY A 83 -6.03 -10.60 -10.26
N LEU A 84 -6.15 -10.42 -8.94
CA LEU A 84 -6.40 -9.12 -8.33
C LEU A 84 -5.10 -8.32 -8.13
N SER A 85 -4.04 -8.95 -7.63
CA SER A 85 -2.76 -8.29 -7.34
C SER A 85 -1.96 -7.95 -8.60
N LEU A 86 -1.99 -8.82 -9.61
CA LEU A 86 -1.15 -8.70 -10.81
C LEU A 86 -1.31 -7.36 -11.54
N PRO A 87 -2.54 -6.85 -11.81
CA PRO A 87 -2.71 -5.54 -12.45
C PRO A 87 -2.11 -4.39 -11.65
N PHE A 88 -2.15 -4.44 -10.31
CA PHE A 88 -1.61 -3.37 -9.47
C PHE A 88 -0.08 -3.38 -9.42
N VAL A 89 0.55 -4.56 -9.43
CA VAL A 89 2.02 -4.67 -9.56
C VAL A 89 2.48 -4.10 -10.90
N LEU A 90 1.79 -4.45 -12.00
CA LEU A 90 2.11 -3.95 -13.34
C LEU A 90 1.88 -2.44 -13.46
N LEU A 91 0.77 -1.93 -12.93
CA LEU A 91 0.48 -0.49 -12.90
C LEU A 91 1.55 0.27 -12.13
N THR A 92 1.96 -0.25 -10.97
CA THR A 92 2.99 0.37 -10.12
C THR A 92 4.31 0.45 -10.87
N THR A 93 4.80 -0.70 -11.36
CA THR A 93 6.08 -0.77 -12.07
C THR A 93 6.07 0.00 -13.38
N PHE A 94 4.94 0.11 -14.08
CA PHE A 94 4.80 0.92 -15.29
C PHE A 94 4.89 2.43 -15.02
N LEU A 95 4.25 2.90 -13.95
CA LEU A 95 4.19 4.34 -13.65
C LEU A 95 5.48 4.89 -13.04
N MET A 96 6.27 4.06 -12.38
CA MET A 96 7.48 4.53 -11.68
C MET A 96 8.56 5.09 -12.62
N PRO A 97 8.90 4.48 -13.77
CA PRO A 97 9.78 5.08 -14.77
C PRO A 97 9.29 6.46 -15.23
N LEU A 98 8.00 6.60 -15.53
CA LEU A 98 7.38 7.86 -15.95
C LEU A 98 7.44 8.92 -14.85
N THR A 99 7.22 8.49 -13.61
CA THR A 99 7.33 9.33 -12.41
C THR A 99 8.74 9.87 -12.29
N ILE A 100 9.77 9.02 -12.36
CA ILE A 100 11.17 9.44 -12.30
C ILE A 100 11.54 10.37 -13.45
N LEU A 101 11.10 10.07 -14.69
CA LEU A 101 11.33 10.94 -15.84
C LEU A 101 10.78 12.35 -15.64
N SER A 102 9.61 12.49 -15.00
CA SER A 102 9.02 13.81 -14.72
C SER A 102 9.77 14.66 -13.69
N THR A 103 10.78 14.10 -13.00
CA THR A 103 11.52 14.81 -11.93
C THR A 103 12.80 15.50 -12.41
N TRP A 104 13.06 15.53 -13.72
CA TRP A 104 14.34 16.03 -14.26
C TRP A 104 14.62 17.52 -14.00
N GLU A 105 13.57 18.29 -13.71
CA GLU A 105 13.66 19.71 -13.37
C GLU A 105 13.96 19.96 -11.88
N VAL A 106 13.84 18.93 -11.02
CA VAL A 106 14.09 19.08 -9.58
C VAL A 106 15.59 19.22 -9.32
N THR A 107 16.01 20.32 -8.70
CA THR A 107 17.42 20.63 -8.43
C THR A 107 17.82 20.41 -6.97
N GLU A 108 16.88 20.52 -6.03
CA GLU A 108 17.17 20.41 -4.60
C GLU A 108 17.14 18.95 -4.11
N ARG A 109 18.20 18.54 -3.41
CA ARG A 109 18.29 17.22 -2.71
C ARG A 109 17.87 16.04 -3.60
N VAL A 110 18.32 16.06 -4.86
CA VAL A 110 17.87 15.11 -5.91
C VAL A 110 18.14 13.67 -5.50
N LYS A 111 19.29 13.40 -4.87
CA LYS A 111 19.65 12.06 -4.41
C LYS A 111 18.60 11.52 -3.44
N GLU A 112 18.25 12.29 -2.40
CA GLU A 112 17.27 11.88 -1.40
C GLU A 112 15.88 11.74 -2.00
N TYR A 113 15.55 12.56 -2.99
CA TYR A 113 14.29 12.47 -3.71
C TYR A 113 14.17 11.16 -4.50
N MET A 114 15.24 10.77 -5.21
CA MET A 114 15.31 9.50 -5.93
C MET A 114 15.24 8.30 -4.98
N VAL A 115 15.96 8.36 -3.86
CA VAL A 115 15.89 7.33 -2.81
C VAL A 115 14.46 7.20 -2.27
N ALA A 116 13.78 8.31 -1.98
CA ALA A 116 12.41 8.27 -1.47
C ALA A 116 11.44 7.59 -2.46
N PHE A 117 11.55 7.86 -3.76
CA PHE A 117 10.71 7.20 -4.76
C PHE A 117 11.01 5.71 -4.95
N LEU A 118 12.28 5.32 -4.94
CA LEU A 118 12.67 3.91 -5.06
C LEU A 118 12.23 3.09 -3.83
N VAL A 119 12.33 3.68 -2.63
CA VAL A 119 11.77 3.09 -1.41
C VAL A 119 10.25 3.02 -1.49
N LEU A 120 9.58 4.08 -1.95
CA LEU A 120 8.13 4.09 -2.13
C LEU A 120 7.66 3.00 -3.11
N GLU A 121 8.35 2.83 -4.25
CA GLU A 121 8.06 1.76 -5.22
C GLU A 121 8.15 0.37 -4.59
N THR A 122 9.24 0.09 -3.88
CA THR A 122 9.43 -1.17 -3.15
C THR A 122 8.24 -1.48 -2.24
N LEU A 123 7.83 -0.47 -1.45
CA LEU A 123 6.77 -0.64 -0.46
C LEU A 123 5.41 -0.80 -1.15
N MET A 124 5.13 -0.05 -2.22
CA MET A 124 3.89 -0.18 -2.99
C MET A 124 3.77 -1.56 -3.66
N ILE A 125 4.83 -2.08 -4.26
CA ILE A 125 4.83 -3.44 -4.82
C ILE A 125 4.59 -4.47 -3.71
N GLY A 126 5.28 -4.32 -2.58
CA GLY A 126 5.14 -5.20 -1.42
C GLY A 126 3.70 -5.28 -0.88
N VAL A 127 2.93 -4.19 -0.90
CA VAL A 127 1.51 -4.19 -0.51
C VAL A 127 0.68 -5.15 -1.36
N PHE A 128 0.94 -5.21 -2.67
CA PHE A 128 0.16 -6.04 -3.59
C PHE A 128 0.64 -7.49 -3.63
N THR A 129 1.89 -7.77 -3.26
CA THR A 129 2.47 -9.11 -3.30
C THR A 129 2.47 -9.83 -1.95
N ALA A 130 2.26 -9.13 -0.82
CA ALA A 130 2.30 -9.75 0.51
C ALA A 130 1.12 -10.69 0.76
N LEU A 131 1.43 -11.91 1.24
CA LEU A 131 0.48 -12.95 1.66
C LEU A 131 0.52 -13.24 3.16
N ASP A 132 1.26 -12.45 3.93
CA ASP A 132 1.23 -12.44 5.38
C ASP A 132 0.68 -11.09 5.85
N LEU A 133 -0.24 -11.10 6.84
CA LEU A 133 -0.90 -9.90 7.35
C LEU A 133 0.08 -8.88 7.92
N VAL A 134 1.09 -9.33 8.68
CA VAL A 134 2.08 -8.43 9.29
C VAL A 134 2.96 -7.84 8.20
N LEU A 135 3.41 -8.67 7.25
CA LEU A 135 4.19 -8.19 6.11
C LEU A 135 3.40 -7.17 5.27
N PHE A 136 2.12 -7.43 5.00
CA PHE A 136 1.22 -6.50 4.33
C PHE A 136 1.17 -5.16 5.08
N TYR A 137 0.93 -5.18 6.39
CA TYR A 137 0.85 -3.98 7.21
C TYR A 137 2.15 -3.17 7.19
N LEU A 138 3.30 -3.85 7.26
CA LEU A 138 4.62 -3.19 7.20
C LEU A 138 4.85 -2.48 5.87
N PHE A 139 4.50 -3.10 4.74
CA PHE A 139 4.56 -2.43 3.45
C PHE A 139 3.54 -1.29 3.34
N PHE A 140 2.32 -1.53 3.80
CA PHE A 140 1.19 -0.61 3.71
C PHE A 140 1.42 0.68 4.51
N GLU A 141 1.90 0.57 5.74
CA GLU A 141 2.22 1.70 6.61
C GLU A 141 3.62 2.25 6.33
N GLY A 142 4.57 1.38 6.01
CA GLY A 142 5.91 1.80 5.60
C GLY A 142 5.86 2.77 4.43
N GLY A 143 4.96 2.55 3.47
CA GLY A 143 4.76 3.44 2.32
C GLY A 143 4.39 4.88 2.67
N LEU A 144 3.83 5.13 3.87
CA LEU A 144 3.52 6.48 4.33
C LEU A 144 4.78 7.30 4.61
N ILE A 145 5.88 6.67 5.03
CA ILE A 145 7.12 7.35 5.40
C ILE A 145 7.75 8.08 4.19
N PRO A 146 8.06 7.43 3.06
CA PRO A 146 8.63 8.13 1.91
C PRO A 146 7.63 9.15 1.34
N MET A 147 6.32 8.87 1.35
CA MET A 147 5.33 9.84 0.87
C MET A 147 5.27 11.09 1.76
N PHE A 148 5.32 10.93 3.08
CA PHE A 148 5.41 12.04 4.04
C PHE A 148 6.64 12.91 3.77
N LEU A 149 7.80 12.29 3.49
CA LEU A 149 9.02 13.01 3.14
C LEU A 149 8.91 13.72 1.78
N ILE A 150 8.36 13.05 0.76
CA ILE A 150 8.14 13.60 -0.57
C ILE A 150 7.31 14.88 -0.50
N ILE A 151 6.19 14.86 0.24
CA ILE A 151 5.35 16.04 0.45
C ILE A 151 6.11 17.07 1.31
N GLY A 152 6.59 16.69 2.48
CA GLY A 152 7.12 17.63 3.47
C GLY A 152 8.40 18.37 3.06
N ILE A 153 9.26 17.74 2.24
CA ILE A 153 10.54 18.32 1.81
C ILE A 153 10.44 18.99 0.44
N TRP A 154 9.77 18.35 -0.54
CA TRP A 154 9.72 18.84 -1.93
C TRP A 154 8.36 19.44 -2.34
N GLY A 155 7.40 19.50 -1.42
CA GLY A 155 6.10 20.10 -1.68
C GLY A 155 6.10 21.62 -1.74
N GLY A 156 4.89 22.18 -1.93
CA GLY A 156 4.60 23.61 -2.02
C GLY A 156 4.62 24.37 -0.69
N GLN A 157 3.96 25.53 -0.63
CA GLN A 157 4.04 26.46 0.50
C GLN A 157 3.52 25.87 1.82
N ASN A 158 2.40 25.14 1.80
CA ASN A 158 1.77 24.55 2.99
C ASN A 158 2.14 23.07 3.18
N ARG A 159 3.28 22.65 2.62
CA ARG A 159 3.72 21.25 2.57
C ARG A 159 3.80 20.56 3.93
N ILE A 160 4.25 21.26 4.98
CA ILE A 160 4.41 20.68 6.32
C ILE A 160 3.03 20.31 6.88
N TYR A 161 2.06 21.24 6.82
CA TYR A 161 0.70 20.99 7.26
C TYR A 161 0.06 19.82 6.48
N ALA A 162 0.19 19.83 5.16
CA ALA A 162 -0.35 18.77 4.31
C ALA A 162 0.27 17.39 4.61
N ALA A 163 1.60 17.33 4.78
CA ALA A 163 2.30 16.09 5.10
C ALA A 163 1.85 15.52 6.46
N PHE A 164 1.79 16.34 7.52
CA PHE A 164 1.32 15.89 8.83
C PHE A 164 -0.17 15.49 8.81
N LYS A 165 -1.02 16.24 8.11
CA LYS A 165 -2.44 15.89 7.97
C LYS A 165 -2.62 14.55 7.25
N PHE A 166 -1.93 14.34 6.13
CA PHE A 166 -1.89 13.07 5.41
C PHE A 166 -1.47 11.91 6.32
N PHE A 167 -0.32 12.07 6.99
CA PHE A 167 0.24 11.03 7.84
C PHE A 167 -0.69 10.70 9.01
N LEU A 168 -1.15 11.70 9.75
CA LEU A 168 -1.98 11.48 10.94
C LEU A 168 -3.34 10.86 10.60
N TYR A 169 -3.98 11.30 9.50
CA TYR A 169 -5.24 10.70 9.08
C TYR A 169 -5.05 9.22 8.76
N THR A 170 -4.11 8.91 7.88
CA THR A 170 -3.88 7.54 7.39
C THR A 170 -3.36 6.61 8.49
N PHE A 171 -2.45 7.10 9.33
CA PHE A 171 -1.90 6.35 10.45
C PHE A 171 -2.94 6.07 11.54
N LEU A 172 -3.83 7.01 11.86
CA LEU A 172 -4.85 6.77 12.89
C LEU A 172 -5.82 5.66 12.48
N GLY A 173 -6.19 5.62 11.20
CA GLY A 173 -7.02 4.54 10.66
C GLY A 173 -6.31 3.18 10.70
N SER A 174 -5.02 3.14 10.38
CA SER A 174 -4.24 1.89 10.35
C SER A 174 -3.98 1.30 11.73
N VAL A 175 -3.86 2.11 12.79
CA VAL A 175 -3.72 1.60 14.17
C VAL A 175 -4.91 0.73 14.57
N LEU A 176 -6.14 1.08 14.15
CA LEU A 176 -7.32 0.24 14.41
C LEU A 176 -7.22 -1.11 13.68
N MET A 177 -6.77 -1.09 12.42
CA MET A 177 -6.50 -2.32 11.67
C MET A 177 -5.43 -3.19 12.35
N LEU A 178 -4.38 -2.60 12.92
CA LEU A 178 -3.37 -3.34 13.67
C LEU A 178 -3.97 -4.09 14.87
N VAL A 179 -4.86 -3.43 15.62
CA VAL A 179 -5.58 -4.09 16.74
C VAL A 179 -6.42 -5.27 16.23
N ALA A 180 -7.11 -5.10 15.11
CA ALA A 180 -7.87 -6.18 14.49
C ALA A 180 -6.98 -7.34 14.02
N MET A 181 -5.82 -7.05 13.42
CA MET A 181 -4.86 -8.09 13.03
C MET A 181 -4.36 -8.91 14.22
N VAL A 182 -4.09 -8.26 15.37
CA VAL A 182 -3.72 -8.96 16.61
C VAL A 182 -4.86 -9.86 17.07
N ALA A 183 -6.11 -9.37 17.05
CA ALA A 183 -7.27 -10.17 17.41
C ALA A 183 -7.47 -11.37 16.46
N MET A 184 -7.26 -11.17 15.15
CA MET A 184 -7.31 -12.25 14.16
C MET A 184 -6.23 -13.30 14.41
N TRP A 185 -5.00 -12.87 14.73
CA TRP A 185 -3.92 -13.80 15.06
C TRP A 185 -4.22 -14.59 16.35
N MET A 186 -4.79 -13.96 17.38
CA MET A 186 -5.18 -14.63 18.62
C MET A 186 -6.28 -15.67 18.41
N ASP A 187 -7.20 -15.42 17.48
CA ASP A 187 -8.33 -16.30 17.18
C ASP A 187 -7.95 -17.44 16.20
N ALA A 188 -7.30 -17.11 15.09
CA ALA A 188 -6.95 -18.05 14.02
C ALA A 188 -5.58 -18.73 14.24
N GLY A 189 -4.74 -18.21 15.13
CA GLY A 189 -3.39 -18.73 15.39
C GLY A 189 -2.38 -18.49 14.25
N THR A 190 -2.72 -17.70 13.23
CA THR A 190 -1.90 -17.45 12.05
C THR A 190 -2.10 -16.05 11.47
N THR A 191 -1.09 -15.57 10.74
CA THR A 191 -1.11 -14.32 9.96
C THR A 191 -1.12 -14.58 8.45
N ASP A 192 -1.12 -15.86 8.03
CA ASP A 192 -1.15 -16.27 6.62
C ASP A 192 -2.49 -15.92 5.96
N ILE A 193 -2.46 -14.99 5.00
CA ILE A 193 -3.66 -14.49 4.30
C ILE A 193 -4.43 -15.62 3.61
N PRO A 194 -3.80 -16.55 2.84
CA PRO A 194 -4.52 -17.69 2.24
C PRO A 194 -5.30 -18.53 3.25
N THR A 195 -4.76 -18.73 4.45
CA THR A 195 -5.42 -19.46 5.53
C THR A 195 -6.55 -18.63 6.15
N LEU A 196 -6.33 -17.35 6.41
CA LEU A 196 -7.33 -16.44 6.98
C LEU A 196 -8.53 -16.22 6.05
N LEU A 197 -8.33 -16.27 4.73
CA LEU A 197 -9.42 -16.25 3.75
C LEU A 197 -10.38 -17.45 3.86
N ARG A 198 -9.97 -18.51 4.56
CA ARG A 198 -10.78 -19.72 4.83
C ARG A 198 -11.20 -19.85 6.29
N HIS A 199 -10.76 -18.92 7.15
CA HIS A 199 -11.06 -18.94 8.57
C HIS A 199 -12.42 -18.28 8.84
N GLU A 200 -13.23 -18.93 9.66
CA GLU A 200 -14.56 -18.43 10.02
C GLU A 200 -14.51 -17.68 11.35
N PHE A 201 -14.46 -16.34 11.28
CA PHE A 201 -14.58 -15.50 12.47
C PHE A 201 -15.99 -15.55 13.05
N SER A 202 -16.08 -15.52 14.39
CA SER A 202 -17.36 -15.58 15.10
C SER A 202 -18.32 -14.45 14.69
N THR A 203 -19.53 -14.84 14.30
CA THR A 203 -20.61 -13.96 13.84
C THR A 203 -21.72 -13.78 14.88
N GLY A 204 -21.63 -14.47 16.02
CA GLY A 204 -22.62 -14.40 17.08
C GLY A 204 -22.69 -13.00 17.69
N THR A 205 -23.89 -12.49 17.93
CA THR A 205 -24.08 -11.17 18.52
C THR A 205 -23.37 -11.06 19.87
N ILE A 206 -22.52 -10.05 20.02
CA ILE A 206 -21.81 -9.76 21.27
C ILE A 206 -22.40 -8.51 21.93
N THR A 207 -22.42 -8.49 23.26
CA THR A 207 -22.77 -7.29 24.02
C THR A 207 -21.50 -6.58 24.45
N LEU A 208 -21.28 -5.35 23.96
CA LEU A 208 -20.13 -4.53 24.33
C LEU A 208 -20.62 -3.18 24.85
N ALA A 209 -20.24 -2.84 26.09
CA ALA A 209 -20.62 -1.58 26.74
C ALA A 209 -22.14 -1.28 26.71
N GLY A 210 -22.98 -2.32 26.78
CA GLY A 210 -24.45 -2.21 26.71
C GLY A 210 -25.03 -2.18 25.29
N PHE A 211 -24.20 -2.16 24.25
CA PHE A 211 -24.63 -2.22 22.85
C PHE A 211 -24.58 -3.65 22.31
N GLN A 212 -25.59 -4.04 21.53
CA GLN A 212 -25.62 -5.31 20.80
C GLN A 212 -24.94 -5.14 19.44
N ILE A 213 -23.83 -5.82 19.23
CA ILE A 213 -23.09 -5.80 17.96
C ILE A 213 -23.53 -7.01 17.13
N ILE A 214 -24.40 -6.76 16.17
CA ILE A 214 -24.87 -7.77 15.21
C ILE A 214 -23.69 -8.18 14.33
N GLY A 215 -23.52 -9.49 14.11
CA GLY A 215 -22.36 -10.04 13.39
C GLY A 215 -21.10 -10.16 14.25
N GLY A 216 -21.17 -9.81 15.54
CA GLY A 216 -20.18 -10.22 16.53
C GLY A 216 -18.78 -9.65 16.32
N MET A 217 -17.80 -10.53 16.51
CA MET A 217 -16.38 -10.23 16.29
C MET A 217 -16.11 -9.84 14.84
N GLN A 218 -16.75 -10.51 13.88
CA GLN A 218 -16.55 -10.23 12.46
C GLN A 218 -16.90 -8.77 12.11
N THR A 219 -17.96 -8.22 12.70
CA THR A 219 -18.35 -6.81 12.52
C THR A 219 -17.30 -5.84 13.09
N LEU A 220 -16.73 -6.14 14.26
CA LEU A 220 -15.67 -5.32 14.85
C LEU A 220 -14.39 -5.35 14.01
N LEU A 221 -13.98 -6.53 13.54
CA LEU A 221 -12.83 -6.68 12.65
C LEU A 221 -13.06 -5.92 11.34
N TRP A 222 -14.25 -6.06 10.75
CA TRP A 222 -14.61 -5.34 9.53
C TRP A 222 -14.53 -3.82 9.73
N LEU A 223 -15.09 -3.28 10.82
CA LEU A 223 -15.06 -1.85 11.11
C LEU A 223 -13.64 -1.31 11.29
N ALA A 224 -12.76 -2.09 11.92
CA ALA A 224 -11.35 -1.72 12.11
C ALA A 224 -10.58 -1.69 10.79
N PHE A 225 -10.74 -2.70 9.92
CA PHE A 225 -10.17 -2.70 8.57
C PHE A 225 -10.78 -1.59 7.70
N PHE A 226 -12.10 -1.40 7.79
CA PHE A 226 -12.82 -0.34 7.09
C PHE A 226 -12.30 1.04 7.48
N ALA A 227 -12.04 1.30 8.76
CA ALA A 227 -11.49 2.58 9.19
C ALA A 227 -10.13 2.88 8.54
N SER A 228 -9.24 1.89 8.43
CA SER A 228 -7.96 2.07 7.73
C SER A 228 -8.14 2.31 6.23
N PHE A 229 -8.91 1.45 5.56
CA PHE A 229 -9.08 1.52 4.12
C PHE A 229 -9.92 2.71 3.67
N ALA A 230 -10.96 3.11 4.41
CA ALA A 230 -11.80 4.27 4.11
C ALA A 230 -11.08 5.60 4.27
N VAL A 231 -10.08 5.68 5.15
CA VAL A 231 -9.23 6.87 5.21
C VAL A 231 -8.29 6.91 4.00
N LYS A 232 -7.72 5.78 3.60
CA LYS A 232 -6.74 5.71 2.50
C LYS A 232 -7.37 5.76 1.10
N MET A 233 -8.53 5.14 0.93
CA MET A 233 -9.46 5.32 -0.19
C MET A 233 -10.43 6.42 0.25
N PRO A 234 -10.13 7.69 0.01
CA PRO A 234 -10.65 8.86 0.74
C PRO A 234 -12.19 8.95 0.69
N MET A 235 -12.86 8.27 1.63
CA MET A 235 -14.33 8.25 1.74
C MET A 235 -14.81 9.47 2.51
N TRP A 236 -16.07 9.86 2.31
CA TRP A 236 -16.72 10.81 3.21
C TRP A 236 -16.92 10.14 4.59
N PRO A 237 -16.61 10.83 5.72
CA PRO A 237 -16.15 12.22 5.88
C PRO A 237 -14.62 12.39 6.00
N VAL A 238 -13.84 11.33 5.85
CA VAL A 238 -12.38 11.29 6.13
C VAL A 238 -11.48 11.58 4.92
N HIS A 239 -12.01 12.22 3.88
CA HIS A 239 -11.31 12.50 2.62
C HIS A 239 -10.52 13.82 2.60
N THR A 240 -10.68 14.69 3.61
CA THR A 240 -10.21 16.08 3.56
C THR A 240 -8.68 16.24 3.55
N TRP A 241 -7.92 15.18 3.84
CA TRP A 241 -6.46 15.18 3.70
C TRP A 241 -6.02 15.13 2.23
N LEU A 242 -6.85 14.55 1.34
CA LEU A 242 -6.50 14.29 -0.05
C LEU A 242 -6.31 15.58 -0.87
N PRO A 243 -7.22 16.58 -0.82
CA PRO A 243 -7.02 17.83 -1.57
C PRO A 243 -5.75 18.55 -1.15
N ASP A 244 -5.48 18.64 0.15
CA ASP A 244 -4.26 19.28 0.66
C ASP A 244 -3.00 18.53 0.22
N ALA A 245 -3.02 17.19 0.29
CA ALA A 245 -1.90 16.37 -0.14
C ALA A 245 -1.61 16.54 -1.64
N HIS A 246 -2.62 16.54 -2.50
CA HIS A 246 -2.42 16.73 -3.94
C HIS A 246 -1.97 18.13 -4.33
N VAL A 247 -2.55 19.16 -3.71
CA VAL A 247 -2.18 20.56 -3.99
C VAL A 247 -0.75 20.85 -3.56
N GLN A 248 -0.30 20.25 -2.45
CA GLN A 248 1.03 20.51 -1.91
C GLN A 248 2.10 19.53 -2.38
N ALA A 249 1.77 18.32 -2.82
CA ALA A 249 2.78 17.37 -3.30
C ALA A 249 3.42 17.87 -4.61
N PRO A 250 4.72 17.57 -4.83
CA PRO A 250 5.33 17.78 -6.15
C PRO A 250 4.60 16.94 -7.21
N THR A 251 4.68 17.35 -8.48
CA THR A 251 3.95 16.71 -9.59
C THR A 251 4.10 15.19 -9.61
N ALA A 252 5.35 14.69 -9.51
CA ALA A 252 5.63 13.26 -9.46
C ALA A 252 5.00 12.56 -8.23
N GLY A 253 5.03 13.21 -7.07
CA GLY A 253 4.37 12.70 -5.86
C GLY A 253 2.84 12.64 -6.02
N SER A 254 2.23 13.66 -6.63
CA SER A 254 0.80 13.68 -6.91
C SER A 254 0.37 12.58 -7.89
N VAL A 255 1.18 12.27 -8.90
CA VAL A 255 0.92 11.14 -9.81
C VAL A 255 0.88 9.83 -9.05
N VAL A 256 1.90 9.54 -8.21
CA VAL A 256 1.97 8.29 -7.43
C VAL A 256 0.83 8.20 -6.42
N LEU A 257 0.51 9.31 -5.74
CA LEU A 257 -0.59 9.39 -4.79
C LEU A 257 -1.91 9.01 -5.47
N ALA A 258 -2.24 9.66 -6.59
CA ALA A 258 -3.51 9.43 -7.28
C ALA A 258 -3.58 8.04 -7.92
N ALA A 259 -2.48 7.60 -8.54
CA ALA A 259 -2.48 6.42 -9.40
C ALA A 259 -2.34 5.11 -8.63
N ILE A 260 -1.61 5.11 -7.50
CA ILE A 260 -1.26 3.86 -6.78
C ILE A 260 -1.72 3.91 -5.34
N LEU A 261 -1.38 4.95 -4.56
CA LEU A 261 -1.65 4.94 -3.11
C LEU A 261 -3.16 4.83 -2.80
N LEU A 262 -4.00 5.50 -3.58
CA LEU A 262 -5.47 5.39 -3.45
C LEU A 262 -6.00 4.00 -3.81
N LYS A 263 -5.34 3.29 -4.73
CA LYS A 263 -5.72 1.95 -5.16
C LYS A 263 -5.44 0.91 -4.08
N MET A 264 -4.44 1.15 -3.22
CA MET A 264 -4.15 0.27 -2.08
C MET A 264 -5.32 0.18 -1.09
N GLY A 265 -6.07 1.26 -0.87
CA GLY A 265 -7.27 1.23 -0.02
C GLY A 265 -8.39 0.37 -0.62
N GLY A 266 -8.66 0.54 -1.93
CA GLY A 266 -9.62 -0.31 -2.65
C GLY A 266 -9.19 -1.78 -2.71
N TYR A 267 -7.92 -2.04 -2.96
CA TYR A 267 -7.33 -3.38 -2.87
C TYR A 267 -7.55 -3.98 -1.48
N GLY A 268 -7.38 -3.19 -0.42
CA GLY A 268 -7.64 -3.60 0.95
C GLY A 268 -9.07 -4.10 1.17
N PHE A 269 -10.07 -3.35 0.68
CA PHE A 269 -11.47 -3.79 0.75
C PHE A 269 -11.72 -5.10 0.02
N LEU A 270 -11.18 -5.24 -1.20
CA LEU A 270 -11.38 -6.42 -2.04
C LEU A 270 -10.65 -7.66 -1.50
N ARG A 271 -9.47 -7.49 -0.91
CA ARG A 271 -8.63 -8.59 -0.41
C ARG A 271 -9.00 -9.03 1.00
N PHE A 272 -9.32 -8.10 1.89
CA PHE A 272 -9.53 -8.39 3.32
C PHE A 272 -11.00 -8.29 3.69
N SER A 273 -11.64 -7.13 3.51
CA SER A 273 -12.99 -6.91 4.05
C SER A 273 -14.05 -7.85 3.47
N LEU A 274 -14.17 -7.91 2.14
CA LEU A 274 -15.21 -8.72 1.50
C LEU A 274 -15.04 -10.24 1.74
N PRO A 275 -13.87 -10.85 1.47
CA PRO A 275 -13.74 -12.31 1.59
C PRO A 275 -13.49 -12.80 3.02
N MET A 276 -12.84 -12.02 3.90
CA MET A 276 -12.57 -12.48 5.28
C MET A 276 -13.76 -12.21 6.21
N PHE A 277 -14.58 -11.20 5.90
CA PHE A 277 -15.68 -10.78 6.76
C PHE A 277 -17.02 -10.69 5.99
N PRO A 278 -17.51 -11.80 5.40
CA PRO A 278 -18.67 -11.77 4.49
C PRO A 278 -19.98 -11.37 5.19
N VAL A 279 -20.26 -11.85 6.41
CA VAL A 279 -21.51 -11.52 7.13
C VAL A 279 -21.51 -10.05 7.55
N ALA A 280 -20.38 -9.56 8.08
CA ALA A 280 -20.24 -8.13 8.39
C ALA A 280 -20.36 -7.24 7.15
N SER A 281 -19.80 -7.68 6.01
CA SER A 281 -19.90 -6.95 4.74
C SER A 281 -21.34 -6.83 4.25
N ASP A 282 -22.17 -7.89 4.41
CA ASP A 282 -23.59 -7.84 4.07
C ASP A 282 -24.36 -6.89 4.99
N ILE A 283 -24.15 -7.00 6.31
CA ILE A 283 -24.79 -6.13 7.32
C ILE A 283 -24.46 -4.65 7.10
N LEU A 284 -23.20 -4.34 6.78
CA LEU A 284 -22.69 -2.98 6.65
C LEU A 284 -22.69 -2.46 5.20
N ALA A 285 -23.16 -3.23 4.22
CA ALA A 285 -23.28 -2.77 2.83
C ALA A 285 -24.06 -1.45 2.68
N PRO A 286 -25.21 -1.25 3.37
CA PRO A 286 -25.93 0.03 3.30
C PRO A 286 -25.09 1.22 3.78
N LEU A 287 -24.26 1.04 4.80
CA LEU A 287 -23.36 2.08 5.29
C LEU A 287 -22.35 2.48 4.21
N VAL A 288 -21.70 1.50 3.56
CA VAL A 288 -20.74 1.76 2.48
C VAL A 288 -21.41 2.48 1.32
N PHE A 289 -22.61 2.07 0.92
CA PHE A 289 -23.37 2.73 -0.15
C PHE A 289 -23.70 4.17 0.18
N TRP A 290 -24.19 4.46 1.40
CA TRP A 290 -24.45 5.82 1.84
C TRP A 290 -23.19 6.69 1.80
N LEU A 291 -22.09 6.22 2.40
CA LEU A 291 -20.83 6.96 2.41
C LEU A 291 -20.28 7.20 1.00
N SER A 292 -20.42 6.23 0.10
CA SER A 292 -19.97 6.33 -1.29
C SER A 292 -20.81 7.33 -2.10
N VAL A 293 -22.14 7.29 -1.98
CA VAL A 293 -23.03 8.23 -2.66
C VAL A 293 -22.80 9.65 -2.15
N ILE A 294 -22.67 9.84 -0.83
CA ILE A 294 -22.36 11.15 -0.25
C ILE A 294 -21.01 11.64 -0.77
N ALA A 295 -19.98 10.79 -0.80
CA ALA A 295 -18.67 11.16 -1.33
C ALA A 295 -18.77 11.63 -2.79
N ILE A 296 -19.42 10.85 -3.67
CA ILE A 296 -19.58 11.19 -5.10
C ILE A 296 -20.27 12.54 -5.26
N VAL A 297 -21.40 12.77 -4.58
CA VAL A 297 -22.17 14.01 -4.70
C VAL A 297 -21.42 15.21 -4.11
N TYR A 298 -20.72 15.02 -2.98
CA TYR A 298 -20.01 16.10 -2.30
C TYR A 298 -18.74 16.54 -3.04
N THR A 299 -18.06 15.63 -3.74
CA THR A 299 -16.78 15.92 -4.42
C THR A 299 -16.89 16.19 -5.92
N SER A 300 -18.06 15.98 -6.53
CA SER A 300 -18.33 16.31 -7.95
C SER A 300 -18.64 17.79 -8.12
#